data_AF-A0A7C2ZBN2-F1
#
_entry.id   AF-A0A7C2ZBN2-F1
#
_cell.length_a   1.000
_cell.length_b   1.000
_cell.length_c   1.000
_cell.angle_alpha   90.00
_cell.angle_beta   90.00
_cell.angle_gamma   90.00
#
_symmetry.space_group_name_H-M   'P 1'
#
loop_
_entity.id
_entity.type
_entity.pdbx_description
1 polymer ?
#
loop_
_entity_poly.entity_id
_entity_poly.type
_entity_poly.pdbx_seq_one_letter_code
_entity_poly.pdbx_strand_id
1 'polypeptide(L)' 'MPYRHEITSTIPFRAFSAPLQIEGDRRLIEVLDDCGIGEKNSLGFGCWEPIVPQTG' A
#
# COMPACT_ATOMS: atom_id res chain seq x y z
N MET A 1 -5.27 22.78 9.86
CA MET A 1 -6.14 21.74 10.44
C MET A 1 -5.84 20.45 9.70
N PRO A 2 -5.39 19.36 10.35
CA PRO A 2 -5.22 18.10 9.66
C PRO A 2 -6.61 17.51 9.38
N TYR A 3 -7.00 17.45 8.10
CA TYR A 3 -8.21 16.75 7.68
C TYR A 3 -8.02 15.26 7.99
N ARG A 4 -8.73 14.76 9.00
CA ARG A 4 -8.81 13.32 9.29
C ARG A 4 -9.91 12.76 8.39
N HIS A 5 -9.54 12.01 7.36
CA HIS A 5 -10.50 11.24 6.57
C HIS A 5 -11.07 10.14 7.48
N GLU A 6 -12.21 10.40 8.11
CA GLU A 6 -12.97 9.34 8.78
C GLU A 6 -13.55 8.41 7.72
N ILE A 7 -13.26 7.11 7.83
CA ILE A 7 -13.87 6.09 6.97
C ILE A 7 -15.35 6.02 7.34
N THR A 8 -16.20 6.61 6.51
CA THR A 8 -17.66 6.73 6.73
C THR A 8 -18.44 5.47 6.35
N SER A 9 -17.77 4.45 5.80
CA SER A 9 -18.40 3.19 5.39
C SER A 9 -18.53 2.22 6.55
N THR A 10 -19.75 1.76 6.81
CA THR A 10 -20.03 0.64 7.74
C THR A 10 -19.79 -0.73 7.10
N ILE A 11 -19.47 -0.77 5.81
CA ILE A 11 -19.19 -2.02 5.08
C ILE A 11 -17.73 -2.42 5.34
N PRO A 12 -17.47 -3.62 5.90
CA PRO A 12 -16.11 -4.11 6.13
C PRO A 12 -15.41 -4.45 4.82
N PHE A 13 -14.11 -4.18 4.76
CA PHE A 13 -13.24 -4.58 3.65
C PHE A 13 -12.44 -5.84 4.01
N ARG A 14 -12.19 -6.70 3.02
CA ARG A 14 -11.24 -7.81 3.13
C ARG A 14 -10.00 -7.47 2.32
N ALA A 15 -8.82 -7.66 2.91
CA ALA A 15 -7.53 -7.36 2.29
C ALA A 15 -6.49 -8.43 2.67
N PHE A 16 -5.36 -8.44 1.96
CA PHE A 16 -4.22 -9.30 2.24
C PHE A 16 -3.05 -8.47 2.78
N SER A 17 -2.30 -9.05 3.71
CA SER A 17 -1.02 -8.52 4.18
C SER A 17 -0.02 -9.66 4.18
N ALA A 18 0.93 -9.63 3.25
CA ALA A 18 1.91 -10.69 3.07
C ALA A 18 3.15 -10.15 2.35
N PRO A 19 4.31 -10.80 2.49
CA PRO A 19 5.46 -10.57 1.61
C PRO A 19 5.10 -10.78 0.14
N LEU A 20 5.63 -9.94 -0.73
CA LEU A 20 5.42 -10.00 -2.17
C LEU A 20 6.76 -9.79 -2.89
N GLN A 21 6.99 -10.53 -3.97
CA GLN A 21 8.06 -10.28 -4.93
C GLN A 21 7.44 -9.57 -6.15
N ILE A 22 7.96 -8.39 -6.50
CA ILE A 22 7.48 -7.56 -7.62
C ILE A 22 8.55 -7.52 -8.70
N GLU A 23 8.16 -7.81 -9.94
CA GLU A 23 9.00 -7.72 -11.12
C GLU A 23 8.21 -7.06 -12.26
N GLY A 24 8.85 -6.18 -13.05
CA GLY A 24 8.18 -5.46 -14.12
C GLY A 24 8.92 -4.22 -14.59
N ASP A 25 8.24 -3.38 -15.38
CA ASP A 25 8.77 -2.09 -15.82
C ASP A 25 9.07 -1.20 -14.62
N ARG A 26 10.30 -0.69 -14.55
CA ARG A 26 10.76 0.18 -13.47
C ARG A 26 9.87 1.40 -13.25
N ARG A 27 9.33 2.00 -14.32
CA ARG A 27 8.47 3.19 -14.22
C ARG A 27 7.14 2.87 -13.54
N LEU A 28 6.64 1.65 -13.72
CA LEU A 28 5.43 1.20 -13.02
C LEU A 28 5.71 0.89 -11.56
N ILE A 29 6.89 0.34 -11.26
CA ILE A 29 7.32 0.11 -9.87
C ILE A 29 7.49 1.44 -9.13
N GLU A 30 8.03 2.47 -9.78
CA GLU A 30 8.12 3.83 -9.20
C GLU A 30 6.73 4.40 -8.88
N VAL A 31 5.73 4.20 -9.75
CA VAL A 31 4.34 4.58 -9.47
C VAL A 31 3.76 3.80 -8.29
N LEU A 32 4.08 2.51 -8.15
CA LEU A 32 3.64 1.71 -7.01
C LEU A 32 4.28 2.17 -5.69
N ASP A 33 5.52 2.64 -5.72
CA ASP A 33 6.21 3.22 -4.56
C ASP A 33 5.52 4.50 -4.10
N ASP A 34 5.17 5.39 -5.04
CA ASP A 34 4.52 6.66 -4.74
C ASP A 34 3.05 6.52 -4.32
N CYS A 35 2.31 5.62 -4.96
CA CYS A 35 0.84 5.55 -4.83
C CYS A 35 0.33 4.34 -4.04
N GLY A 36 1.10 3.27 -3.91
CA GLY A 36 0.64 1.99 -3.40
C GLY A 36 0.04 1.06 -4.45
N ILE A 37 -0.22 -0.19 -4.07
CA ILE A 37 -0.63 -1.29 -4.93
C ILE A 37 -2.15 -1.48 -4.88
N GLY A 38 -2.78 -1.70 -6.04
CA GLY A 38 -4.20 -2.05 -6.14
C GLY A 38 -5.13 -0.85 -5.95
N GLU A 39 -6.26 -1.06 -5.28
CA GLU A 39 -7.32 -0.04 -5.12
C GLU A 39 -7.31 0.58 -3.72
N LYS A 40 -8.02 1.72 -3.59
CA LYS A 40 -8.30 2.40 -2.31
C LYS A 40 -7.06 2.91 -1.56
N ASN A 41 -6.00 3.30 -2.27
CA ASN A 41 -4.77 3.78 -1.64
C ASN A 41 -4.98 5.03 -0.77
N SER A 42 -5.87 5.93 -1.18
CA SER A 42 -6.24 7.11 -0.38
C SER A 42 -6.96 6.79 0.93
N LEU A 43 -7.43 5.56 1.11
CA LEU A 43 -8.00 5.04 2.37
C LEU A 43 -6.98 4.24 3.19
N GLY A 44 -5.71 4.19 2.77
CA GLY A 44 -4.62 3.51 3.48
C GLY A 44 -4.37 2.05 3.10
N PHE A 45 -4.97 1.55 2.01
CA PHE A 45 -4.71 0.19 1.51
C PHE A 45 -3.58 0.14 0.48
N GLY A 46 -2.91 -1.00 0.38
CA GLY A 46 -1.90 -1.23 -0.67
C GLY A 46 -0.56 -0.56 -0.44
N CYS A 47 -0.34 0.06 0.72
CA CYS A 47 0.98 0.54 1.12
C CYS A 47 1.92 -0.67 1.30
N TRP A 48 3.17 -0.53 0.87
CA TRP A 48 4.19 -1.56 0.95
C TRP A 48 5.51 -0.95 1.41
N GLU A 49 6.42 -1.81 1.89
CA GLU A 49 7.76 -1.41 2.26
C GLU A 49 8.77 -2.49 1.82
N PRO A 50 10.01 -2.11 1.49
CA PRO A 50 11.06 -3.07 1.22
C PRO A 50 11.36 -3.92 2.45
N ILE A 51 11.39 -5.24 2.27
CA ILE A 51 11.86 -6.16 3.32
C ILE A 51 13.40 -6.10 3.34
N VAL A 52 13.96 -5.29 4.22
CA VAL A 52 15.41 -5.22 4.45
C VAL A 52 15.80 -6.32 5.44
N PRO A 53 16.76 -7.22 5.12
CA PRO A 53 17.25 -8.19 6.07
C PRO A 53 17.85 -7.49 7.29
N GLN A 54 17.31 -7.72 8.48
CA GLN A 54 17.91 -7.21 9.71
C GLN A 54 19.28 -7.88 9.90
N THR A 55 20.36 -7.11 9.75
CA THR A 55 21.71 -7.57 10.05
C THR A 55 21.88 -7.53 11.56
N GLY A 56 21.99 -8.71 12.19
CA GLY A 56 22.31 -8.86 13.61
C GLY A 56 23.81 -8.80 13.88
#